data_AF-A0A1H2CGU1-F1
#
_entry.id   AF-A0A1H2CGU1-F1
#
_cell.length_a   1.000
_cell.length_b   1.000
_cell.length_c   1.000
_cell.angle_alpha   90.00
_cell.angle_beta   90.00
_cell.angle_gamma   90.00
#
_symmetry.space_group_name_H-M   'P 1'
#
loop_
_entity.id
_entity.type
_entity.pdbx_description
1 polymer ?
#
loop_
_entity_poly.entity_id
_entity_poly.type
_entity_poly.pdbx_seq_one_letter_code
_entity_poly.pdbx_strand_id
1 'polypeptide(L)'
;MPKAIWNDEVIADSDDTVVLEGNHYFPLASVREDVLVPSETHTVCPWKGKASYYSLRADGHTAADAAWFYPDPKPDASAVRDRVAFRGGGGVLIQA
;
A
#
# COMPACT_ATOMS: atom_id res chain seq x y z
N MET A 1 -6.02 -15.99 0.66
CA MET A 1 -5.83 -14.77 -0.15
C MET A 1 -5.46 -13.66 0.80
N PRO A 2 -4.31 -13.02 0.61
CA PRO A 2 -3.88 -11.91 1.45
C PRO A 2 -4.93 -10.82 1.55
N LYS A 3 -5.10 -10.27 2.77
CA LYS A 3 -5.99 -9.14 3.06
C LYS A 3 -5.25 -8.06 3.82
N ALA A 4 -5.54 -6.81 3.50
CA ALA A 4 -5.22 -5.67 4.35
C ALA A 4 -6.50 -5.25 5.09
N ILE A 5 -6.44 -5.22 6.42
CA ILE A 5 -7.56 -4.90 7.29
C ILE A 5 -7.22 -3.64 8.08
N TRP A 6 -8.11 -2.65 8.08
CA TRP A 6 -7.96 -1.41 8.84
C TRP A 6 -9.32 -1.01 9.44
N ASN A 7 -9.35 -0.69 10.73
CA ASN A 7 -10.58 -0.44 11.50
C ASN A 7 -11.65 -1.54 11.32
N ASP A 8 -11.22 -2.80 11.41
CA ASP A 8 -12.06 -4.00 11.20
C ASP A 8 -12.68 -4.14 9.79
N GLU A 9 -12.32 -3.28 8.84
CA GLU A 9 -12.73 -3.36 7.44
C GLU A 9 -11.62 -3.90 6.54
N VAL A 10 -12.01 -4.71 5.55
CA VAL A 10 -11.10 -5.14 4.48
C VAL A 10 -10.94 -3.98 3.50
N ILE A 11 -9.73 -3.43 3.41
CA ILE A 11 -9.38 -2.31 2.52
C ILE A 11 -8.62 -2.76 1.28
N ALA A 12 -8.06 -3.98 1.28
CA ALA A 12 -7.55 -4.64 0.09
C ALA A 12 -7.64 -6.17 0.25
N ASP A 13 -7.92 -6.88 -0.84
CA ASP A 13 -7.98 -8.34 -0.88
C ASP A 13 -7.63 -8.84 -2.28
N SER A 14 -6.63 -9.70 -2.41
CA SER A 14 -6.21 -10.25 -3.69
C SER A 14 -5.36 -11.50 -3.51
N ASP A 15 -5.46 -12.46 -4.42
CA ASP A 15 -4.52 -13.58 -4.57
C ASP A 15 -3.30 -13.20 -5.44
N ASP A 16 -3.43 -12.20 -6.31
CA ASP A 16 -2.36 -11.61 -7.11
C ASP A 16 -1.57 -10.56 -6.30
N THR A 17 -0.96 -10.94 -5.17
CA THR A 17 -0.01 -10.06 -4.47
C THR A 17 1.44 -10.39 -4.81
N VAL A 18 2.27 -9.36 -4.90
CA VAL A 18 3.73 -9.53 -4.96
C VAL A 18 4.30 -9.37 -3.55
N VAL A 19 5.07 -10.34 -3.09
CA VAL A 19 5.78 -10.22 -1.81
C VAL A 19 7.20 -9.76 -2.06
N LEU A 20 7.57 -8.61 -1.49
CA LEU A 20 8.91 -8.05 -1.62
C LEU A 20 9.37 -7.44 -0.30
N GLU A 21 10.55 -7.88 0.17
CA GLU A 21 11.10 -7.52 1.49
C GLU A 21 10.09 -7.73 2.64
N GLY A 22 9.30 -8.81 2.57
CA GLY A 22 8.28 -9.14 3.58
C GLY A 22 6.99 -8.31 3.51
N ASN A 23 6.84 -7.42 2.53
CA ASN A 23 5.62 -6.64 2.32
C ASN A 23 4.77 -7.23 1.19
N HIS A 24 3.46 -7.27 1.38
CA HIS A 24 2.51 -7.58 0.32
C HIS A 24 2.19 -6.32 -0.49
N TYR A 25 2.40 -6.38 -1.79
CA TYR A 25 2.05 -5.37 -2.78
C TYR A 25 0.80 -5.82 -3.53
N PHE A 26 -0.33 -5.25 -3.14
CA PHE A 26 -1.66 -5.49 -3.71
C PHE A 26 -1.80 -4.71 -5.02
N PRO A 27 -2.42 -5.27 -6.07
CA PRO A 27 -2.82 -4.49 -7.24
C PRO A 27 -3.66 -3.29 -6.80
N LEU A 28 -3.40 -2.10 -7.35
CA LEU A 28 -4.17 -0.90 -6.97
C LEU A 28 -5.68 -1.14 -7.16
N ALA A 29 -6.08 -1.85 -8.21
CA ALA A 29 -7.47 -2.18 -8.50
C ALA A 29 -8.15 -3.10 -7.47
N SER A 30 -7.38 -3.77 -6.60
CA SER A 30 -7.91 -4.58 -5.50
C SER A 30 -7.95 -3.80 -4.17
N VAL A 31 -7.60 -2.51 -4.18
CA VAL A 31 -7.64 -1.63 -3.01
C VAL A 31 -8.89 -0.76 -3.08
N ARG A 32 -9.55 -0.56 -1.95
CA ARG A 32 -10.66 0.38 -1.82
C ARG A 32 -10.18 1.82 -2.06
N GLU A 33 -10.53 2.38 -3.22
CA GLU A 33 -10.13 3.74 -3.59
C GLU A 33 -10.76 4.80 -2.68
N ASP A 34 -11.94 4.54 -2.13
CA ASP A 34 -12.68 5.47 -1.27
C ASP A 34 -11.98 5.76 0.06
N VAL A 35 -11.05 4.90 0.49
CA VAL A 35 -10.26 5.10 1.70
C VAL A 35 -8.90 5.76 1.44
N LEU A 36 -8.47 5.85 0.18
CA LEU A 36 -7.14 6.38 -0.18
C LEU A 36 -7.18 7.90 -0.37
N VAL A 37 -6.34 8.60 0.39
CA VAL A 37 -6.13 10.05 0.26
C VAL A 37 -4.67 10.30 -0.15
N PRO A 38 -4.40 10.95 -1.30
CA PRO A 38 -3.03 11.27 -1.70
C PRO A 38 -2.29 12.06 -0.62
N SER A 39 -1.04 11.69 -0.34
CA SER A 39 -0.15 12.40 0.57
C SER A 39 0.92 13.18 -0.21
N GLU A 40 1.38 14.28 0.36
CA GLU A 40 2.56 15.01 -0.13
C GLU A 40 3.87 14.30 0.25
N THR A 41 3.82 13.29 1.12
CA THR A 41 4.98 12.52 1.56
C THR A 41 5.56 11.70 0.41
N HIS A 42 6.88 11.78 0.28
CA HIS A 42 7.65 10.98 -0.66
C HIS A 42 8.97 10.56 -0.03
N THR A 43 9.44 9.36 -0.37
CA THR A 43 10.76 8.86 0.03
C THR A 43 11.49 8.29 -1.19
N VAL A 44 12.81 8.14 -1.09
CA VAL A 44 13.63 7.58 -2.18
C VAL A 44 14.32 6.31 -1.69
N CYS A 45 14.07 5.22 -2.39
CA CYS A 45 14.80 3.97 -2.25
C CYS A 45 15.83 3.87 -3.38
N PRO A 46 17.12 3.61 -3.11
CA PRO A 46 18.15 3.56 -4.13
C PRO A 46 17.84 2.61 -5.29
N TRP A 47 17.20 1.48 -4.98
CA TRP A 47 16.96 0.41 -5.95
C TRP A 47 15.50 0.30 -6.41
N LYS A 48 14.52 0.81 -5.65
CA LYS A 48 13.10 0.81 -6.08
C LYS A 48 12.67 2.10 -6.78
N GLY A 49 13.28 3.25 -6.48
CA GLY A 49 12.86 4.55 -7.00
C GLY A 49 12.18 5.43 -5.95
N LYS A 50 11.41 6.42 -6.41
CA LYS A 50 10.66 7.35 -5.54
C LYS A 50 9.35 6.70 -5.11
N ALA A 51 9.17 6.50 -3.81
CA ALA A 51 7.89 6.09 -3.24
C ALA A 51 6.99 7.32 -3.06
N SER A 52 5.71 7.12 -3.34
CA SER A 52 4.61 8.03 -3.00
C SER A 52 3.70 7.35 -1.98
N TYR A 53 3.00 8.16 -1.19
CA TYR A 53 2.19 7.66 -0.08
C TYR A 53 0.72 8.06 -0.23
N TYR A 54 -0.15 7.20 0.28
CA TYR A 54 -1.52 7.53 0.62
C TYR A 54 -1.68 7.51 2.13
N SER A 55 -2.46 8.46 2.64
CA SER A 55 -3.09 8.33 3.95
C SER A 55 -4.39 7.56 3.80
N LEU A 56 -4.78 6.81 4.83
CA LEU A 56 -6.09 6.16 4.87
C LEU A 56 -7.08 7.02 5.64
N ARG A 57 -8.31 7.18 5.11
CA ARG A 57 -9.38 7.92 5.78
C ARG A 57 -10.72 7.22 5.60
N ALA A 58 -11.34 6.84 6.70
CA ALA A 58 -12.70 6.27 6.75
C ALA A 58 -13.29 6.56 8.13
N ASP A 59 -14.61 6.79 8.21
CA ASP A 59 -15.36 6.93 9.46
C ASP A 59 -14.74 7.88 10.51
N GLY A 60 -14.17 9.00 10.05
CA GLY A 60 -13.53 9.99 10.93
C GLY A 60 -12.15 9.59 11.46
N HIS A 61 -11.67 8.39 11.17
CA HIS A 61 -10.31 7.94 11.44
C HIS A 61 -9.36 8.35 10.32
N THR A 62 -8.09 8.55 10.66
CA THR A 62 -7.03 8.82 9.68
C THR A 62 -5.76 8.10 10.08
N ALA A 63 -5.19 7.33 9.16
CA ALA A 63 -3.86 6.77 9.28
C ALA A 63 -2.94 7.44 8.25
N ALA A 64 -2.14 8.39 8.73
CA ALA A 64 -1.23 9.17 7.89
C ALA A 64 -0.15 8.28 7.27
N ASP A 65 0.09 8.44 5.96
CA ASP A 65 1.13 7.74 5.20
C ASP A 65 1.13 6.21 5.40
N ALA A 66 -0.05 5.64 5.61
CA ALA A 66 -0.22 4.24 5.96
C ALA A 66 -0.16 3.28 4.76
N ALA A 67 -0.21 3.81 3.53
CA ALA A 67 0.02 3.03 2.33
C ALA A 67 1.08 3.71 1.44
N TRP A 68 1.90 2.93 0.75
CA TRP A 68 2.89 3.44 -0.19
C TRP A 68 2.90 2.65 -1.49
N PHE A 69 3.38 3.30 -2.53
CA PHE A 69 3.51 2.75 -3.87
C PHE A 69 4.67 3.41 -4.61
N TYR A 70 5.08 2.79 -5.71
CA TYR A 70 6.13 3.32 -6.59
C TYR A 70 5.49 3.68 -7.94
N PRO A 71 5.25 4.97 -8.24
CA PRO A 71 4.66 5.39 -9.52
C PRO A 71 5.56 5.04 -10.71
N ASP A 72 6.88 5.15 -10.53
CA ASP A 72 7.89 4.79 -11.52
C ASP A 72 8.97 3.93 -10.85
N PRO A 73 8.71 2.63 -10.66
CA PRO A 73 9.69 1.74 -10.05
C PRO A 73 10.83 1.49 -11.03
N LYS A 74 12.06 1.41 -10.50
CA LYS A 74 13.24 1.01 -11.27
C LYS A 74 13.08 -0.42 -11.82
N PRO A 75 13.84 -0.81 -12.86
CA PRO A 75 13.68 -2.12 -13.53
C PRO A 75 13.69 -3.32 -12.58
N ASP A 76 14.60 -3.33 -11.61
CA ASP A 76 14.74 -4.42 -10.63
C ASP A 76 13.55 -4.50 -9.66
N ALA A 77 12.76 -3.44 -9.54
CA ALA A 77 11.54 -3.36 -8.73
C ALA A 77 10.26 -3.33 -9.60
N SER A 78 10.34 -3.63 -10.90
CA SER A 78 9.20 -3.53 -11.83
C SER A 78 7.99 -4.37 -11.42
N ALA A 79 8.20 -5.45 -10.64
CA ALA A 79 7.13 -6.29 -10.12
C ALA A 79 6.15 -5.56 -9.17
N VAL A 80 6.55 -4.44 -8.56
CA VAL A 80 5.68 -3.63 -7.68
C VAL A 80 5.03 -2.43 -8.38
N ARG A 81 5.15 -2.33 -9.71
CA ARG A 81 4.42 -1.34 -10.50
C ARG A 81 2.91 -1.53 -10.34
N ASP A 82 2.17 -0.43 -10.29
CA ASP A 82 0.71 -0.38 -10.16
C ASP A 82 0.17 -1.11 -8.92
N ARG A 83 1.00 -1.19 -7.87
CA ARG A 83 0.70 -1.90 -6.63
C ARG A 83 0.95 -1.05 -5.41
N VAL A 84 0.18 -1.32 -4.36
CA VAL A 84 0.17 -0.61 -3.08
C VAL A 84 0.52 -1.59 -1.96
N ALA A 85 1.39 -1.16 -1.06
CA ALA A 85 1.68 -1.87 0.18
C ALA A 85 1.24 -1.02 1.39
N PHE A 86 0.98 -1.68 2.52
CA PHE A 86 0.46 -1.04 3.73
C PHE A 86 1.41 -1.21 4.91
N ARG A 87 1.50 -0.18 5.75
CA ARG A 87 2.42 -0.14 6.90
C ARG A 87 1.71 -0.70 8.12
N GLY A 88 2.25 -1.77 8.71
CA GLY A 88 1.72 -2.37 9.93
C GLY A 88 1.59 -1.39 11.11
N GLY A 89 2.48 -0.38 11.19
CA GLY A 89 2.45 0.65 12.24
C GLY A 89 1.29 1.66 12.15
N GLY A 90 0.52 1.67 11.06
CA GLY A 90 -0.66 2.53 10.88
C GLY A 90 -1.98 1.92 11.36
N GLY A 91 -1.92 0.78 12.06
CA GLY A 91 -3.12 0.01 12.43
C GLY A 91 -3.65 -0.89 11.32
N VAL A 92 -2.91 -1.06 10.22
CA VAL A 92 -3.27 -1.99 9.14
C VAL A 92 -2.72 -3.38 9.47
N LEU A 93 -3.60 -4.37 9.59
CA LEU A 93 -3.24 -5.76 9.74
C LEU A 93 -3.17 -6.44 8.36
N ILE A 94 -2.05 -7.11 8.07
CA ILE A 94 -1.94 -8.00 6.92
C ILE A 94 -2.25 -9.43 7.37
N GLN A 95 -3.28 -10.03 6.79
CA GLN A 95 -3.63 -11.43 6.96
C GLN A 95 -3.30 -12.17 5.66
N ALA A 96 -2.17 -12.89 5.64
CA ALA A 96 -1.67 -13.62 4.47
C ALA A 96 -1.99 -15.12 4.54
#